data_AF-R6N9C9-F1
#
_entry.id   AF-R6N9C9-F1
#
_cell.length_a   1.000
_cell.length_b   1.000
_cell.length_c   1.000
_cell.angle_alpha   90.00
_cell.angle_beta   90.00
_cell.angle_gamma   90.00
#
_symmetry.space_group_name_H-M   'P 1'
#
loop_
_entity.id
_entity.type
_entity.pdbx_description
1 polymer ?
#
loop_
_entity_poly.entity_id
_entity_poly.type
_entity_poly.pdbx_seq_one_letter_code
_entity_poly.pdbx_strand_id
1 'polypeptide(L)' 'MASLDNVSTKDLVEELRRREGVEATIAEPYEDVEIKVNGPAIVLVVTD' A
#
# COMPACT_ATOMS: atom_id res chain seq x y z
N MET A 1 -18.61 -1.79 -10.88
CA MET A 1 -17.25 -1.22 -10.78
C MET A 1 -16.44 -1.78 -11.94
N ALA A 2 -15.54 -0.99 -12.53
CA ALA A 2 -14.59 -1.52 -13.49
C ALA A 2 -13.56 -2.41 -12.76
N SER A 3 -13.17 -3.51 -13.38
CA SER A 3 -12.16 -4.43 -12.85
C SER A 3 -10.76 -3.86 -13.04
N LEU A 4 -9.86 -4.10 -12.08
CA LEU A 4 -8.46 -3.64 -12.11
C LEU A 4 -7.47 -4.77 -12.43
N ASP A 5 -7.98 -5.95 -12.79
CA ASP A 5 -7.20 -7.19 -13.00
C ASP A 5 -6.14 -7.07 -14.11
N ASN A 6 -6.28 -6.09 -15.01
CA ASN A 6 -5.31 -5.81 -16.07
C ASN A 6 -4.28 -4.72 -15.69
N VAL A 7 -4.42 -4.10 -14.52
CA VAL A 7 -3.46 -3.11 -14.01
C VAL A 7 -2.40 -3.86 -13.20
N SER A 8 -1.13 -3.62 -13.50
CA SER A 8 -0.07 -4.25 -12.73
C SER A 8 -0.11 -3.75 -11.28
N THR A 9 0.20 -4.62 -10.31
CA THR A 9 0.30 -4.24 -8.90
C THR A 9 1.27 -3.07 -8.71
N LYS A 10 2.36 -3.04 -9.50
CA LYS A 10 3.31 -1.93 -9.52
C LYS A 10 2.64 -0.60 -9.87
N ASP A 11 1.94 -0.53 -11.00
CA ASP A 11 1.30 0.72 -11.46
C ASP A 11 0.22 1.19 -10.48
N LEU A 12 -0.51 0.24 -9.89
CA LEU A 12 -1.52 0.52 -8.86
C LEU A 12 -0.87 1.11 -7.60
N VAL A 13 0.22 0.53 -7.10
CA VAL A 13 0.95 1.02 -5.92
C VAL A 13 1.56 2.40 -6.20
N GLU A 14 2.16 2.61 -7.37
CA GLU A 14 2.73 3.90 -7.74
C GLU A 14 1.67 5.01 -7.77
N GLU A 15 0.45 4.72 -8.21
CA GLU A 15 -0.66 5.67 -8.21
C GLU A 15 -1.19 5.94 -6.81
N LEU A 16 -1.45 4.89 -6.01
CA LEU A 16 -1.93 5.03 -4.64
C LEU A 16 -0.99 5.89 -3.78
N ARG A 17 0.32 5.70 -3.92
CA ARG A 17 1.35 6.49 -3.20
C ARG A 17 1.28 8.00 -3.45
N ARG A 18 0.62 8.45 -4.52
CA ARG A 18 0.46 9.87 -4.86
C ARG A 18 -0.84 10.48 -4.33
N ARG A 19 -1.74 9.69 -3.75
CA ARG A 19 -3.05 10.17 -3.28
C ARG A 19 -2.95 10.76 -1.88
N GLU A 20 -3.72 11.81 -1.64
CA GLU A 20 -3.89 12.39 -0.31
C GLU A 20 -4.44 11.35 0.66
N GLY A 21 -3.87 11.30 1.88
CA GLY A 21 -4.28 10.35 2.92
C GLY A 21 -3.68 8.95 2.79
N VAL A 22 -2.81 8.70 1.80
CA VAL A 22 -2.04 7.46 1.70
C VAL A 22 -0.65 7.66 2.31
N GLU A 23 -0.35 6.86 3.34
CA GLU A 23 1.00 6.72 3.88
C GLU A 23 1.61 5.42 3.36
N ALA A 24 2.85 5.49 2.87
CA ALA A 24 3.55 4.34 2.28
C ALA A 24 4.85 4.07 3.03
N THR A 25 4.97 2.86 3.56
CA THR A 25 6.19 2.33 4.18
C THR A 25 6.70 1.17 3.34
N ILE A 26 8.00 1.15 3.06
CA ILE A 26 8.65 0.03 2.36
C ILE A 26 9.35 -0.80 3.44
N ALA A 27 9.04 -2.09 3.50
CA ALA A 27 9.77 -3.05 4.31
C ALA A 27 10.91 -3.63 3.48
N GLU A 28 12.15 -3.49 3.94
CA GLU A 28 13.29 -4.14 3.30
C GLU A 28 13.31 -5.64 3.65
N PRO A 29 14.07 -6.48 2.91
CA PRO A 29 14.16 -7.91 3.20
C PRO A 29 14.61 -8.19 4.64
N TYR A 30 13.88 -9.09 5.31
CA TYR A 30 14.11 -9.47 6.72
C TYR A 30 13.93 -8.34 7.74
N GLU A 31 13.27 -7.26 7.35
CA GLU A 31 12.90 -6.17 8.25
C GLU A 31 11.50 -6.38 8.82
N ASP A 32 11.40 -6.39 10.14
CA ASP A 32 10.13 -6.35 10.84
C ASP A 32 9.62 -4.90 10.89
N VAL A 33 8.47 -4.63 10.26
CA VAL A 33 7.85 -3.30 10.27
C VAL A 33 6.63 -3.29 11.20
N GLU A 34 6.65 -2.39 12.20
CA GLU A 34 5.52 -2.15 13.09
C GLU A 34 4.76 -0.87 12.67
N ILE A 35 3.48 -1.01 12.29
CA ILE A 35 2.62 0.13 11.96
C ILE A 35 1.69 0.41 13.16
N LYS A 36 1.89 1.55 13.82
CA LYS A 36 1.02 2.04 14.91
C LYS A 36 0.04 3.08 14.38
N VAL A 37 -1.26 2.77 14.43
CA VAL A 37 -2.30 3.72 14.02
C VAL A 37 -3.24 4.03 15.17
N ASN A 38 -3.57 5.31 15.35
CA ASN A 38 -4.51 5.78 16.37
C ASN A 38 -5.71 6.46 15.69
N GLY A 39 -6.66 5.65 15.24
CA GLY A 39 -7.87 6.08 14.54
C GLY A 39 -8.42 5.01 13.58
N PRO A 40 -9.51 5.31 12.84
CA PRO A 40 -9.97 4.43 11.77
C PRO A 40 -8.98 4.46 10.62
N ALA A 41 -8.34 3.33 10.36
CA ALA A 41 -7.37 3.18 9.29
C ALA A 41 -7.48 1.82 8.61
N ILE A 42 -7.08 1.79 7.35
CA ILE A 42 -6.98 0.56 6.55
C ILE A 42 -5.50 0.35 6.25
N VAL A 43 -4.98 -0.81 6.64
CA VAL A 43 -3.63 -1.23 6.30
C VAL A 43 -3.71 -2.16 5.08
N LEU A 44 -3.04 -1.79 4.00
CA LEU A 44 -2.90 -2.61 2.81
C LEU A 44 -1.46 -3.15 2.74
N VAL A 45 -1.31 -4.46 2.90
CA VAL A 45 -0.02 -5.13 2.72
C VAL A 45 0.08 -5.61 1.28
N VAL A 46 1.09 -5.13 0.56
CA VAL A 46 1.39 -5.55 -0.80
C VAL A 46 2.61 -6.45 -0.78
N THR A 47 2.43 -7.71 -1.17
CA THR A 47 3.50 -8.69 -1.32
C THR A 47 3.75 -8.97 -2.80
N ASP A 48 5.01 -9.28 -3.15
CA ASP A 48 5.35 -9.87 -4.46
C ASP A 48 4.91 -11.35 -4.51
#